data_AF-A0A962VZL5-F1
#
_entry.id   AF-A0A962VZL5-F1
#
_cell.length_a   1.000
_cell.length_b   1.000
_cell.length_c   1.000
_cell.angle_alpha   90.00
_cell.angle_beta   90.00
_cell.angle_gamma   90.00
#
_symmetry.space_group_name_H-M   'P 1'
#
loop_
_entity.id
_entity.type
_entity.pdbx_description
1 polymer ?
#
loop_
_entity_poly.entity_id
_entity_poly.type
_entity_poly.pdbx_seq_one_letter_code
_entity_poly.pdbx_strand_id
1 'polypeptide(L)' 'ITHPATTTHGRLTPQERETAGIREGLVRISVGLETVSDIQRDLERGFQRIAPHFDHSSTGGEATDR' A
#
# COMPACT_ATOMS: atom_id res chain seq x y z
N ILE A 1 -6.74 -9.78 -2.15
CA ILE A 1 -6.29 -8.71 -1.22
C ILE A 1 -6.92 -8.94 0.16
N THR A 2 -6.21 -8.67 1.26
CA THR A 2 -6.77 -8.79 2.61
C THR A 2 -6.13 -7.79 3.57
N HIS A 3 -6.84 -7.47 4.66
CA HIS A 3 -6.35 -6.67 5.78
C HIS A 3 -6.08 -7.60 6.98
N PRO A 4 -4.83 -8.06 7.20
CA PRO A 4 -4.55 -9.12 8.17
C PRO A 4 -5.01 -8.80 9.60
N ALA A 5 -4.92 -7.53 10.01
CA ALA A 5 -5.28 -7.10 11.37
C ALA A 5 -6.78 -7.23 11.68
N THR A 6 -7.68 -7.20 10.69
CA THR A 6 -9.12 -7.42 10.89
C THR A 6 -9.65 -8.74 10.34
N THR A 7 -8.82 -9.50 9.61
CA THR A 7 -9.23 -10.78 9.02
C THR A 7 -8.51 -11.97 9.68
N THR A 8 -7.53 -12.54 8.99
CA THR A 8 -6.79 -13.75 9.35
C THR A 8 -6.10 -13.67 10.71
N HIS A 9 -5.70 -12.48 11.15
CA HIS A 9 -5.02 -12.26 12.43
C HIS A 9 -5.85 -11.40 13.40
N GLY A 10 -7.15 -11.22 13.14
CA GLY A 10 -8.03 -10.40 13.97
C GLY A 10 -8.28 -10.93 15.38
N ARG A 11 -7.91 -12.19 15.66
CA ARG A 11 -8.01 -12.79 17.00
C ARG A 11 -6.77 -12.55 17.86
N LEU A 12 -5.66 -12.10 17.28
CA LEU A 12 -4.46 -11.76 18.04
C LEU A 12 -4.68 -10.45 18.79
N THR A 13 -4.08 -10.32 19.98
CA THR A 13 -4.01 -9.04 20.68
C THR A 13 -3.18 -8.02 19.89
N PRO A 14 -3.35 -6.71 20.12
CA PRO A 14 -2.52 -5.69 19.47
C PRO A 14 -1.01 -5.92 19.65
N GLN A 15 -0.57 -6.37 20.82
CA GLN A 15 0.83 -6.64 21.15
C GLN A 15 1.39 -7.84 20.37
N GLU A 16 0.61 -8.91 20.24
CA GLU A 16 0.99 -10.07 19.43
C GLU A 16 1.06 -9.71 17.94
N ARG A 17 0.14 -8.86 17.45
CA ARG A 17 0.18 -8.36 16.08
C ARG A 17 1.41 -7.50 15.82
N GLU A 18 1.75 -6.58 16.72
CA GLU A 18 2.95 -5.75 16.60
C GLU A 18 4.22 -6.61 16.57
N THR A 19 4.32 -7.60 17.46
CA THR A 19 5.45 -8.54 17.51
C THR A 19 5.60 -9.35 16.21
N ALA A 20 4.47 -9.68 15.57
CA ALA A 20 4.44 -10.35 14.26
C ALA A 20 4.63 -9.41 13.06
N GLY A 21 4.84 -8.10 13.29
CA GLY A 21 4.97 -7.09 12.24
C GLY A 21 3.66 -6.73 11.53
N ILE A 22 2.50 -7.09 12.12
CA ILE A 22 1.17 -6.83 11.57
C ILE A 22 0.65 -5.50 12.08
N ARG A 23 0.89 -4.44 11.29
CA ARG A 23 0.40 -3.09 11.58
C ARG A 23 -1.01 -2.87 11.02
N GLU A 24 -1.74 -1.92 11.58
CA GLU A 24 -3.11 -1.57 11.15
C GLU A 24 -3.20 -1.02 9.70
N GLY A 25 -2.08 -0.58 9.13
CA GLY A 25 -2.02 -0.16 7.71
C GLY A 25 -1.63 -1.28 6.74
N LEU A 26 -1.38 -2.50 7.23
CA LEU A 26 -0.83 -3.57 6.40
C LEU A 26 -1.88 -4.15 5.46
N VAL A 27 -1.60 -4.09 4.16
CA VAL A 27 -2.39 -4.75 3.12
C VAL A 27 -1.60 -5.91 2.55
N ARG A 28 -2.19 -7.12 2.52
CA ARG A 28 -1.57 -8.31 1.91
C ARG A 28 -2.23 -8.63 0.58
N ILE A 29 -1.42 -8.80 -0.45
CA ILE A 29 -1.87 -9.14 -1.80
C ILE A 29 -1.35 -10.53 -2.16
N SER A 30 -2.26 -11.41 -2.56
CA SER A 30 -1.93 -12.67 -3.23
C SER A 30 -2.02 -12.41 -4.73
N VAL A 31 -0.90 -12.49 -5.43
CA VAL A 31 -0.82 -12.26 -6.87
C VAL A 31 -1.20 -13.54 -7.61
N GLY A 32 -2.12 -13.44 -8.57
CA GLY A 32 -2.52 -14.56 -9.43
C GLY A 32 -1.62 -14.68 -10.67
N LEU A 33 -2.18 -15.21 -11.76
CA LEU A 33 -1.48 -15.41 -13.03
C LEU A 33 -1.90 -14.38 -14.10
N GLU A 34 -2.49 -13.26 -13.68
CA GLU A 34 -2.91 -12.18 -14.57
C GLU A 34 -1.71 -11.41 -15.15
N THR A 35 -1.97 -10.63 -16.20
CA THR A 35 -0.95 -9.77 -16.80
C THR A 35 -0.53 -8.68 -15.81
N VAL A 36 0.78 -8.40 -15.75
CA VAL A 36 1.36 -7.37 -14.87
C VAL A 36 0.70 -6.01 -15.07
N SER A 37 0.39 -5.62 -16.30
CA SER A 37 -0.25 -4.33 -16.62
C SER A 37 -1.65 -4.19 -16.03
N ASP A 38 -2.41 -5.29 -15.97
CA ASP A 38 -3.77 -5.27 -15.42
C ASP A 38 -3.71 -5.11 -13.90
N ILE A 39 -2.79 -5.81 -13.24
CA ILE A 39 -2.56 -5.68 -11.79
C ILE A 39 -2.14 -4.24 -11.44
N GLN A 40 -1.19 -3.66 -12.19
CA GLN A 40 -0.74 -2.28 -11.99
C GLN A 40 -1.90 -1.29 -12.13
N ARG A 41 -2.70 -1.43 -13.20
CA ARG A 41 -3.87 -0.56 -13.44
C ARG A 41 -4.90 -0.68 -12.33
N ASP A 42 -5.10 -1.86 -11.77
CA ASP A 42 -6.02 -2.08 -10.65
C ASP A 42 -5.54 -1.42 -9.36
N LEU A 43 -4.25 -1.56 -9.03
CA LEU A 43 -3.63 -0.93 -7.87
C LEU A 43 -3.63 0.59 -7.99
N GLU A 44 -3.30 1.13 -9.16
CA GLU A 44 -3.29 2.57 -9.41
C GLU A 44 -4.68 3.19 -9.21
N ARG A 45 -5.74 2.58 -9.76
CA ARG A 45 -7.13 3.02 -9.50
C ARG A 45 -7.48 3.00 -8.01
N GLY A 46 -6.98 2.00 -7.27
CA GLY A 46 -7.18 1.90 -5.83
C GLY A 46 -6.49 3.04 -5.08
N PHE A 47 -5.22 3.29 -5.39
CA PHE A 47 -4.43 4.34 -4.75
C PHE A 47 -4.95 5.73 -5.08
N GLN A 48 -5.37 6.02 -6.31
CA GLN A 48 -5.96 7.31 -6.68
C GLN A 48 -7.20 7.68 -5.85
N ARG A 49 -7.95 6.70 -5.33
CA ARG A 49 -9.13 6.96 -4.47
C ARG A 49 -8.80 7.36 -3.05
N ILE A 50 -7.63 6.97 -2.55
CA ILE A 50 -7.19 7.23 -1.18
C ILE A 50 -6.00 8.19 -1.12
N ALA A 51 -5.38 8.47 -2.25
CA ALA A 51 -4.37 9.50 -2.38
C ALA A 51 -5.01 10.81 -1.90
N PRO A 52 -4.41 11.48 -0.90
CA PRO A 52 -4.56 12.92 -0.82
C PRO A 52 -4.23 13.48 -2.21
N HIS A 53 -4.88 14.57 -2.62
CA HIS A 53 -4.46 15.29 -3.81
C HIS A 53 -3.04 15.82 -3.59
N PHE A 54 -2.03 14.98 -3.84
CA PHE A 54 -0.64 15.33 -3.75
C PHE A 54 -0.31 16.11 -5.01
N ASP A 55 -0.23 17.42 -4.86
CA ASP A 55 0.24 18.28 -5.92
C ASP A 55 1.72 17.99 -6.20
N HIS A 56 1.99 17.39 -7.36
CA HIS A 56 3.35 17.11 -7.84
C HIS A 56 4.08 18.37 -8.35
N SER A 57 3.44 19.55 -8.31
CA SER A 57 4.00 20.81 -8.81
C SER A 57 5.20 21.37 -8.00
N SER A 58 5.54 20.77 -6.86
CA SER A 58 6.64 21.26 -6.00
C SER A 58 7.99 20.57 -6.19
N THR A 59 8.16 19.66 -7.16
CA THR A 59 9.46 19.09 -7.50
C THR A 59 10.13 19.85 -8.65
N GLY A 60 10.32 21.16 -8.44
CA GLY A 60 11.22 22.00 -9.21
C GLY A 60 12.37 22.45 -8.30
N GLY A 61 13.40 21.61 -8.16
CA GLY A 61 14.55 21.89 -7.31
C GLY A 61 15.84 21.39 -7.94
N GLU A 62 16.52 22.30 -8.63
CA GLU A 62 17.97 22.34 -8.90
C GLU A 62 18.69 21.03 -9.27
N ALA A 63 18.80 20.80 -10.59
CA ALA A 63 20.00 20.19 -11.14
C ALA A 63 21.06 21.30 -11.30
N THR A 64 21.81 21.57 -10.24
CA THR A 64 22.99 22.43 -10.30
C THR A 64 24.13 21.65 -10.96
N ASP A 65 24.55 22.14 -12.11
CA ASP A 65 25.78 21.83 -12.85
C ASP A 65 27.01 21.69 -11.92
N ARG A 66 27.62 20.51 -11.92
CA ARG A 66 29.03 20.24 -11.56
C ARG A 66 29.55 19.01 -12.29
#